data_AF-A0A950P8Z2-F1
#
_entry.id   AF-A0A950P8Z2-F1
#
_cell.length_a   1.000
_cell.length_b   1.000
_cell.length_c   1.000
_cell.angle_alpha   90.00
_cell.angle_beta   90.00
_cell.angle_gamma   90.00
#
_symmetry.space_group_name_H-M   'P 1'
#
loop_
_entity.id
_entity.type
_entity.pdbx_description
1 polymer ?
#
loop_
_entity_poly.entity_id
_entity_poly.type
_entity_poly.pdbx_seq_one_letter_code
_entity_poly.pdbx_strand_id
1 'polypeptide(L)' 'MRLVETSRAGSAIDTAEQQARVDLAAAHRLAVSHGFSEGIFNHFTLAVPGKNDRYYQIPFGLHWSE' A
#
# COMPACT_ATOMS: atom_id res chain seq x y z
N MET A 1 27.71 -6.73 7.63
CA MET A 1 26.28 -6.55 8.01
C MET A 1 26.13 -5.14 8.54
N ARG A 2 25.54 -4.22 7.76
CA ARG A 2 25.39 -2.80 8.15
C ARG A 2 23.96 -2.60 8.61
N LEU A 3 23.77 -2.29 9.89
CA LEU A 3 22.48 -1.86 10.41
C LEU A 3 22.16 -0.49 9.79
N VAL A 4 21.06 -0.42 9.05
CA VAL A 4 20.51 0.86 8.57
C VAL A 4 19.74 1.46 9.73
N GLU A 5 20.27 2.52 10.31
CA GLU A 5 19.57 3.32 11.32
C GLU A 5 18.28 3.86 10.69
N THR A 6 17.15 3.37 11.17
CA THR A 6 15.84 3.89 10.75
C THR A 6 15.59 5.15 11.56
N SER A 7 16.10 6.29 11.09
CA SER A 7 15.69 7.59 11.61
C SER A 7 14.20 7.77 11.33
N ARG A 8 13.35 7.54 12.33
CA ARG A 8 11.91 7.78 12.22
C ARG A 8 11.64 9.27 12.42
N ALA A 9 12.12 10.08 11.49
CA ALA A 9 11.65 11.45 11.36
C ALA A 9 10.20 11.35 10.92
N GLY A 10 9.27 11.62 11.84
CA GLY A 10 7.87 11.83 11.51
C GLY A 10 7.75 13.10 10.68
N SER A 11 8.02 13.01 9.37
CA SER A 11 7.52 14.02 8.46
C SER A 11 6.01 13.91 8.48
N ALA A 12 5.31 15.04 8.36
CA ALA A 12 3.94 15.01 7.90
C ALA A 12 3.90 14.07 6.70
N ILE A 13 3.04 13.04 6.73
CA ILE A 13 2.85 12.25 5.51
C ILE A 13 2.40 13.26 4.47
N ASP A 14 3.14 13.34 3.37
CA ASP A 14 2.76 14.17 2.24
C ASP A 14 1.30 13.80 1.89
N THR A 15 0.45 14.82 1.79
CA THR A 15 -0.97 14.65 1.43
C THR A 15 -1.16 13.72 0.22
N ALA A 16 -0.23 13.74 -0.74
CA ALA A 16 -0.25 12.84 -1.89
C ALA A 16 0.02 11.37 -1.52
N GLU A 17 1.03 11.10 -0.68
CA GLU A 17 1.30 9.75 -0.17
C GLU A 17 0.16 9.21 0.68
N GLN A 18 -0.47 10.07 1.48
CA GLN A 18 -1.63 9.68 2.28
C GLN A 18 -2.84 9.35 1.39
N GLN A 19 -3.14 10.20 0.41
CA GLN A 19 -4.25 9.95 -0.51
C GLN A 19 -4.02 8.68 -1.33
N ALA A 20 -2.80 8.46 -1.83
CA ALA A 20 -2.43 7.24 -2.55
C ALA A 20 -2.69 5.96 -1.72
N ARG A 21 -2.41 5.99 -0.41
CA ARG A 21 -2.71 4.87 0.49
C ARG A 21 -4.22 4.66 0.67
N VAL A 22 -4.99 5.74 0.80
CA VAL A 22 -6.46 5.68 0.89
C VAL A 22 -7.06 5.09 -0.39
N ASP A 23 -6.63 5.57 -1.56
CA ASP A 23 -7.12 5.11 -2.85
C ASP A 23 -6.80 3.64 -3.08
N LEU A 24 -5.57 3.22 -2.75
CA LEU A 24 -5.19 1.82 -2.84
C LEU A 24 -6.05 0.96 -1.91
N ALA A 25 -6.27 1.37 -0.66
CA ALA A 25 -7.14 0.63 0.27
C ALA A 25 -8.59 0.55 -0.25
N ALA A 26 -9.13 1.65 -0.78
CA ALA A 26 -10.46 1.70 -1.37
C ALA A 26 -10.60 0.74 -2.57
N ALA A 27 -9.59 0.68 -3.44
CA ALA A 27 -9.57 -0.23 -4.59
C ALA A 27 -9.66 -1.70 -4.16
N HIS A 28 -8.96 -2.11 -3.10
CA HIS A 28 -9.07 -3.46 -2.53
C HIS A 28 -10.51 -3.75 -2.07
N ARG A 29 -11.17 -2.79 -1.38
CA ARG A 29 -12.56 -2.97 -0.90
C ARG A 29 -13.57 -3.04 -2.03
N LEU A 30 -13.41 -2.19 -3.05
CA LEU A 30 -14.25 -2.24 -4.24
C LEU A 30 -14.08 -3.58 -4.95
N ALA A 31 -12.85 -4.07 -5.12
CA ALA A 31 -12.60 -5.36 -5.72
C ALA A 31 -13.24 -6.52 -4.94
N VAL A 32 -13.22 -6.49 -3.61
CA VAL A 32 -13.98 -7.45 -2.78
C VAL A 32 -15.48 -7.35 -3.08
N SER A 33 -16.04 -6.13 -3.11
CA SER A 33 -17.47 -5.93 -3.37
C SER A 33 -17.92 -6.41 -4.76
N HIS A 34 -16.99 -6.43 -5.72
CA HIS A 34 -17.21 -6.90 -7.08
C HIS A 34 -16.79 -8.36 -7.32
N GLY A 35 -16.30 -9.07 -6.29
CA GLY A 35 -15.90 -10.48 -6.40
C GLY A 35 -14.60 -10.73 -7.15
N PHE A 36 -13.69 -9.75 -7.22
CA PHE A 36 -12.38 -9.87 -7.87
C PHE A 36 -11.25 -10.32 -6.93
N SER A 37 -11.56 -10.66 -5.68
CA SER A 37 -10.59 -11.19 -4.73
C SER A 37 -10.30 -12.67 -4.98
N GLU A 38 -9.03 -13.06 -5.02
CA GLU A 38 -8.57 -14.46 -5.15
C GLU A 38 -7.90 -14.93 -3.85
N GLY A 39 -8.69 -15.00 -2.78
CA GLY A 39 -8.17 -15.28 -1.45
C GLY A 39 -7.12 -14.23 -1.04
N ILE A 40 -5.88 -14.65 -0.82
CA ILE A 40 -4.77 -13.80 -0.33
C ILE A 40 -3.65 -13.60 -1.36
N PHE A 41 -3.79 -14.10 -2.58
CA PHE A 41 -2.66 -14.19 -3.54
C PHE A 41 -2.64 -13.10 -4.60
N ASN A 42 -3.79 -12.53 -4.96
CA ASN A 42 -3.83 -11.40 -5.89
C ASN A 42 -3.34 -10.10 -5.20
N HIS A 43 -2.75 -9.19 -5.99
CA HIS A 43 -2.17 -7.95 -5.47
C HIS A 43 -2.50 -6.75 -6.36
N PHE A 44 -2.86 -5.64 -5.71
CA PHE A 44 -2.76 -4.31 -6.30
C PHE A 44 -1.54 -3.60 -5.75
N THR A 45 -0.85 -2.89 -6.62
CA THR A 45 0.29 -2.05 -6.27
C THR A 45 0.08 -0.64 -6.80
N LEU A 46 0.59 0.36 -6.10
CA LEU A 46 0.54 1.75 -6.52
C LEU A 46 1.92 2.39 -6.40
N ALA A 47 2.39 3.07 -7.44
CA ALA A 47 3.65 3.82 -7.38
C ALA A 47 3.57 4.89 -6.29
N VAL A 48 4.63 5.06 -5.50
CA VAL A 48 4.64 6.07 -4.44
C VAL A 48 4.81 7.45 -5.06
N PRO A 49 3.91 8.42 -4.81
CA PRO A 49 4.05 9.77 -5.33
C PRO A 49 5.43 10.37 -5.04
N GLY A 50 6.04 10.98 -6.07
CA GLY A 50 7.37 11.59 -5.98
C GLY A 50 8.55 10.61 -5.90
N LYS A 51 8.33 9.29 -5.99
CA LYS A 51 9.39 8.28 -5.96
C LYS A 51 9.30 7.38 -7.19
N ASN A 52 10.42 7.20 -7.89
CA ASN A 52 10.46 6.45 -9.15
C ASN A 52 10.85 4.97 -8.96
N ASP A 53 11.16 4.57 -7.73
CA ASP A 53 11.74 3.28 -7.38
C ASP A 53 10.94 2.55 -6.29
N ARG A 54 9.74 3.03 -5.95
CA ARG A 54 8.94 2.47 -4.84
C ARG A 54 7.47 2.33 -5.18
N TYR A 55 6.88 1.27 -4.65
CA TYR A 55 5.47 0.95 -4.75
C TYR A 55 4.90 0.62 -3.38
N TYR A 56 3.63 0.94 -3.16
CA TYR A 56 2.84 0.40 -2.06
C TYR A 56 2.31 -0.99 -2.42
N GLN A 57 2.31 -1.89 -1.44
CA GLN A 57 1.72 -3.21 -1.48
C GLN A 57 1.11 -3.51 -0.12
N ILE A 58 0.04 -4.31 -0.07
CA ILE A 58 -0.49 -4.82 1.18
C ILE A 58 0.46 -5.85 1.82
N PRO A 59 0.47 -6.00 3.15
CA PRO A 59 1.17 -7.10 3.81
C PRO A 59 0.72 -8.46 3.29
N PHE A 60 1.67 -9.36 3.06
CA PHE A 60 1.36 -10.73 2.65
C PHE A 60 0.51 -11.45 3.71
N GLY A 61 -0.52 -12.14 3.26
CA GLY A 61 -1.44 -12.91 4.11
C GLY A 61 -2.70 -12.16 4.55
N LEU A 62 -2.82 -10.86 4.27
CA LEU A 62 -4.05 -10.11 4.51
C LEU A 62 -5.01 -10.24 3.33
N HIS A 63 -6.27 -10.54 3.64
CA HIS A 63 -7.33 -10.50 2.66
C HIS A 63 -7.67 -9.05 2.31
N TRP A 64 -8.14 -8.81 1.08
CA TRP A 64 -8.48 -7.47 0.59
C TRP A 64 -9.64 -6.80 1.35
N SER A 65 -10.33 -7.54 2.23
CA SER A 65 -11.37 -7.05 3.14
C SER A 65 -10.86 -6.71 4.55
N GLU A 66 -9.55 -6.65 4.76
CA GLU A 66 -8.91 -6.28 6.04
C GLU A 66 -8.16 -4.96 5.95
#